data_AF-A0A0A0UV95-F1
#
_entry.id   AF-A0A0A0UV95-F1
#
_cell.length_a   1.000
_cell.length_b   1.000
_cell.length_c   1.000
_cell.angle_alpha   90.00
_cell.angle_beta   90.00
_cell.angle_gamma   90.00
#
_symmetry.space_group_name_H-M   'P 1'
#
loop_
_entity.id
_entity.type
_entity.pdbx_description
1 polymer ?
#
loop_
_entity_poly.entity_id
_entity_poly.type
_entity_poly.pdbx_seq_one_letter_code
_entity_poly.pdbx_strand_id
1 'polypeptide(L)'
;MIQKSRLDKNKVKDLYVLGYIASEIADILKQKTDTVKKCISRNFKDYVSVHEERRNIKRDIRKAVRNDSNKYIGTAELIKWNRNSFSSNHKGDLVFDKNNGIAPIDLPTYYKAPISAL
;
A
#
# COMPACT_ATOMS: atom_id res chain seq x y z
N MET A 1 9.74 27.48 -14.74
CA MET A 1 10.79 27.45 -13.70
C MET A 1 10.53 26.28 -12.76
N ILE A 2 11.32 25.20 -12.81
CA ILE A 2 11.24 24.13 -11.81
C ILE A 2 11.93 24.68 -10.55
N GLN A 3 11.16 25.05 -9.53
CA GLN A 3 11.73 25.42 -8.24
C GLN A 3 12.54 24.23 -7.73
N LYS A 4 13.85 24.41 -7.60
CA LYS A 4 14.75 23.44 -6.97
C LYS A 4 14.48 23.50 -5.47
N SER A 5 13.39 22.88 -5.01
CA SER A 5 13.07 22.79 -3.59
C SER A 5 14.18 21.99 -2.91
N ARG A 6 14.92 22.63 -2.01
CA ARG A 6 15.92 21.96 -1.17
C ARG A 6 15.20 20.88 -0.37
N LEU A 7 15.70 19.64 -0.42
CA LEU A 7 15.13 18.53 0.36
C LEU A 7 15.17 18.87 1.85
N ASP A 8 14.01 18.87 2.48
CA ASP A 8 13.87 19.04 3.92
C ASP A 8 14.30 17.76 4.63
N LYS A 9 15.48 17.80 5.25
CA LYS A 9 16.07 16.65 5.95
C LYS A 9 15.23 16.22 7.15
N ASN A 10 14.60 17.17 7.86
CA ASN A 10 13.84 16.86 9.07
C ASN A 10 12.58 16.07 8.69
N LYS A 11 11.88 16.48 7.63
CA LYS A 11 10.74 15.71 7.11
C LYS A 11 11.11 14.30 6.64
N VAL A 12 12.27 14.14 5.99
CA VAL A 12 12.77 12.80 5.62
C VAL A 12 13.03 11.96 6.86
N LYS A 13 13.63 12.54 7.91
CA LYS A 13 13.89 11.86 9.18
C LYS A 13 12.59 11.39 9.82
N ASP A 14 11.61 12.29 9.95
CA ASP A 14 10.33 11.98 10.62
C ASP A 14 9.61 10.83 9.90
N LEU A 15 9.53 10.89 8.58
CA LEU A 15 8.93 9.81 7.78
C LEU A 15 9.76 8.51 7.86
N TYR A 16 11.09 8.60 7.86
CA TYR A 16 11.93 7.42 7.99
C TYR A 16 11.75 6.75 9.36
N VAL A 17 11.73 7.52 10.45
CA VAL A 17 11.48 6.98 11.79
C VAL A 17 10.06 6.40 11.93
N LEU A 18 9.10 6.85 11.13
CA LEU A 18 7.77 6.24 11.03
C LEU A 18 7.75 4.94 10.20
N GLY A 19 8.88 4.48 9.68
CA GLY A 19 9.01 3.24 8.91
C GLY A 19 8.63 3.36 7.44
N TYR A 20 8.54 4.57 6.87
CA TYR A 20 8.33 4.73 5.42
C TYR A 20 9.61 4.40 4.64
N ILE A 21 9.47 3.82 3.44
CA ILE A 21 10.60 3.54 2.55
C ILE A 21 10.93 4.75 1.68
N ALA A 22 12.14 4.79 1.12
CA ALA A 22 12.62 5.94 0.36
C ALA A 22 11.71 6.32 -0.84
N SER A 23 11.04 5.37 -1.49
CA SER A 23 10.07 5.65 -2.56
C SER A 23 8.79 6.31 -2.01
N GLU A 24 8.22 5.77 -0.94
CA GLU A 24 7.04 6.36 -0.29
C GLU A 24 7.33 7.78 0.21
N ILE A 25 8.50 7.99 0.82
CA ILE A 25 8.96 9.31 1.27
C ILE A 25 9.11 10.26 0.08
N ALA A 26 9.67 9.76 -1.03
CA ALA A 26 9.82 10.54 -2.25
C ALA A 26 8.48 10.96 -2.84
N ASP A 27 7.49 10.08 -2.84
CA ASP A 27 6.13 10.37 -3.30
C ASP A 27 5.45 11.41 -2.39
N ILE A 28 5.54 11.25 -1.07
CA ILE A 28 4.98 12.18 -0.08
C ILE A 28 5.61 13.58 -0.22
N LEU A 29 6.93 13.65 -0.39
CA LEU A 29 7.67 14.91 -0.48
C LEU A 29 7.75 15.47 -1.91
N LYS A 30 7.19 14.76 -2.90
CA LYS A 30 7.29 15.06 -4.34
C LYS A 30 8.74 15.27 -4.79
N GLN A 31 9.63 14.38 -4.34
CA GLN A 31 11.07 14.40 -4.64
C GLN A 31 11.50 13.18 -5.44
N LYS A 32 12.74 13.18 -5.94
CA LYS A 32 13.33 12.00 -6.57
C LYS A 32 13.74 10.98 -5.50
N THR A 33 13.38 9.71 -5.71
CA THR A 33 13.74 8.58 -4.84
C THR A 33 15.24 8.51 -4.55
N ASP A 34 16.08 8.72 -5.56
CA ASP A 34 17.54 8.72 -5.39
C ASP A 34 18.05 9.83 -4.46
N THR A 35 17.42 10.99 -4.50
CA THR A 35 17.77 12.11 -3.62
C THR A 35 17.43 11.77 -2.16
N VAL A 36 16.28 11.13 -1.92
CA VAL A 36 15.88 10.66 -0.59
C VAL A 36 16.80 9.54 -0.09
N LYS A 37 17.13 8.55 -0.93
CA LYS A 37 18.08 7.48 -0.60
C LYS A 37 19.44 8.03 -0.18
N LYS A 38 19.99 8.98 -0.95
CA LYS A 38 21.25 9.66 -0.62
C LYS A 38 21.16 10.43 0.69
N CYS A 39 20.01 11.06 0.99
CA CYS A 39 19.80 11.74 2.25
C CYS A 39 19.81 10.78 3.44
N ILE A 40 19.06 9.68 3.36
CA ILE A 40 18.99 8.65 4.42
C ILE A 40 20.37 8.06 4.66
N SER A 41 21.05 7.61 3.61
CA SER A 41 22.37 6.99 3.70
C SER A 41 23.43 7.90 4.35
N ARG A 42 23.36 9.22 4.12
CA ARG A 42 24.34 10.17 4.64
C ARG A 42 24.04 10.68 6.05
N ASN A 43 22.77 10.74 6.47
CA ASN A 43 22.37 11.45 7.69
C ASN A 43 21.67 10.57 8.73
N PHE A 44 21.09 9.42 8.36
CA PHE A 44 20.17 8.67 9.23
C PHE A 44 20.55 7.20 9.42
N LYS A 45 21.83 6.87 9.33
CA LYS A 45 22.32 5.50 9.58
C LYS A 45 21.97 5.00 11.00
N ASP A 46 21.96 5.89 11.98
CA ASP A 46 21.68 5.55 13.37
C ASP A 46 20.19 5.19 13.61
N TYR A 47 19.31 5.51 12.65
CA TYR A 47 17.87 5.26 12.75
C TYR A 47 17.45 3.95 12.07
N VAL A 48 18.38 3.14 11.57
CA VAL A 48 18.07 1.88 10.86
C VAL A 48 17.28 0.91 11.74
N SER A 49 17.72 0.69 12.98
CA SER A 49 17.04 -0.22 13.91
C SER A 49 15.60 0.25 14.21
N VAL A 50 15.42 1.56 14.45
CA VAL A 50 14.09 2.15 14.70
C VAL A 50 13.19 2.04 13.46
N HIS A 51 13.73 2.28 12.27
CA HIS A 51 13.00 2.11 11.01
C HIS A 51 12.51 0.67 10.82
N GLU A 52 13.38 -0.31 11.07
CA GLU A 52 13.06 -1.73 10.93
C GLU A 52 11.97 -2.18 11.90
N GLU A 53 12.09 -1.79 13.18
CA GLU A 53 11.06 -2.06 14.19
C GLU A 53 9.70 -1.51 13.76
N ARG A 54 9.67 -0.25 13.30
CA ARG A 54 8.45 0.42 12.86
C ARG A 54 7.85 -0.23 11.62
N ARG A 55 8.68 -0.77 10.72
CA ARG A 55 8.20 -1.58 9.59
C ARG A 55 7.61 -2.91 10.03
N ASN A 56 8.19 -3.55 11.04
CA ASN A 56 7.67 -4.77 11.62
C ASN A 56 6.29 -4.53 12.24
N ILE A 57 6.16 -3.50 13.08
CA ILE A 57 4.87 -3.10 13.67
C ILE A 57 3.83 -2.82 12.59
N LYS A 58 4.15 -2.01 11.55
CA LYS A 58 3.23 -1.74 10.44
C LYS A 58 2.81 -3.01 9.71
N ARG A 59 3.72 -3.96 9.52
CA ARG A 59 3.44 -5.25 8.88
C ARG A 59 2.51 -6.10 9.74
N ASP A 60 2.73 -6.13 11.05
CA ASP A 60 1.92 -6.92 11.98
C ASP A 60 0.53 -6.33 12.16
N ILE A 61 0.39 -5.00 12.22
CA ILE A 61 -0.91 -4.31 12.17
C ILE A 61 -1.68 -4.70 10.92
N ARG A 62 -1.06 -4.64 9.73
CA ARG A 62 -1.73 -5.03 8.47
C ARG A 62 -2.17 -6.49 8.47
N LYS A 63 -1.37 -7.39 9.05
CA LYS A 63 -1.74 -8.80 9.20
C LYS A 63 -2.91 -8.98 10.17
N ALA A 64 -2.87 -8.31 11.33
CA ALA A 64 -3.94 -8.38 12.32
C ALA A 64 -5.26 -7.88 11.73
N VAL A 65 -5.25 -6.71 11.09
CA VAL A 65 -6.44 -6.16 10.39
C VAL A 65 -6.93 -7.13 9.33
N ARG A 66 -6.06 -7.67 8.47
CA ARG A 66 -6.45 -8.64 7.45
C ARG A 66 -7.09 -9.88 8.06
N ASN A 67 -6.50 -10.43 9.12
CA ASN A 67 -7.00 -11.62 9.79
C ASN A 67 -8.37 -11.37 10.42
N ASP A 68 -8.56 -10.20 11.02
CA ASP A 68 -9.84 -9.79 11.59
C ASP A 68 -10.92 -9.62 10.51
N SER A 69 -10.61 -8.90 9.43
CA SER A 69 -11.53 -8.73 8.29
C SER A 69 -11.91 -10.05 7.62
N ASN A 70 -11.00 -11.04 7.56
CA ASN A 70 -11.25 -12.34 6.96
C ASN A 70 -11.65 -13.42 7.98
N LYS A 71 -11.97 -13.05 9.24
CA LYS A 71 -12.23 -14.01 10.33
C LYS A 71 -13.45 -14.90 10.08
N TYR A 72 -14.50 -14.32 9.51
CA TYR A 72 -15.78 -15.01 9.31
C TYR A 72 -16.05 -15.33 7.83
N ILE A 73 -15.78 -14.36 6.95
CA ILE A 73 -15.97 -14.50 5.50
C ILE A 73 -14.68 -14.04 4.83
N GLY A 74 -14.06 -14.95 4.07
CA GLY A 74 -12.88 -14.62 3.29
C GLY A 74 -13.22 -13.74 2.10
N THR A 75 -12.23 -12.98 1.63
CA THR A 75 -12.40 -12.10 0.46
C THR A 75 -12.87 -12.86 -0.79
N ALA A 76 -12.41 -14.10 -0.99
CA ALA A 76 -12.80 -14.93 -2.13
C ALA A 76 -14.28 -15.36 -2.06
N GLU A 77 -14.72 -15.78 -0.88
CA GLU A 77 -16.11 -16.16 -0.60
C GLU A 77 -17.04 -14.95 -0.73
N LEU A 78 -16.63 -13.80 -0.20
CA LEU A 78 -17.37 -12.55 -0.34
C LEU A 78 -17.61 -12.20 -1.80
N ILE A 79 -16.59 -12.31 -2.64
CA ILE A 79 -16.69 -12.06 -4.09
C ILE A 79 -17.56 -13.12 -4.76
N LYS A 80 -17.42 -14.40 -4.36
CA LYS A 80 -18.26 -15.48 -4.89
C LYS A 80 -19.74 -15.22 -4.62
N TRP A 81 -20.09 -14.74 -3.43
CA TRP A 81 -21.47 -14.39 -3.07
C TRP A 81 -21.98 -13.17 -3.84
N ASN A 82 -21.10 -12.22 -4.14
CA ASN A 82 -21.42 -11.00 -4.89
C ASN A 82 -20.99 -11.08 -6.37
N ARG A 83 -20.91 -12.28 -6.96
CA ARG A 83 -20.29 -12.49 -8.30
C ARG A 83 -20.94 -11.65 -9.39
N ASN A 84 -22.24 -11.40 -9.29
CA ASN A 84 -23.02 -10.61 -10.25
C ASN A 84 -22.62 -9.13 -10.25
N SER A 85 -21.98 -8.64 -9.20
CA SER A 85 -21.48 -7.27 -9.12
C SER A 85 -20.16 -7.06 -9.86
N PHE A 86 -19.53 -8.13 -10.36
CA PHE A 86 -18.21 -8.10 -11.00
C PHE A 86 -18.25 -8.51 -12.47
N SER A 87 -17.41 -7.89 -13.27
CA SER A 87 -17.08 -8.30 -14.64
C SER A 87 -15.65 -8.84 -14.70
N SER A 88 -15.38 -9.75 -15.64
CA SER A 88 -14.03 -10.23 -15.88
C SER A 88 -13.31 -9.33 -16.88
N ASN A 89 -12.09 -8.90 -16.57
CA ASN A 89 -11.26 -8.19 -17.52
C ASN A 89 -10.59 -9.17 -18.53
N HIS A 90 -9.86 -8.63 -19.50
CA HIS A 90 -9.12 -9.42 -20.50
C HIS A 90 -8.05 -10.37 -19.93
N LYS A 91 -7.65 -10.20 -18.66
CA LYS A 91 -6.70 -11.06 -17.95
C LYS A 91 -7.38 -12.12 -17.09
N GLY A 92 -8.72 -12.12 -17.03
CA GLY A 92 -9.50 -12.98 -16.15
C GLY A 92 -9.64 -12.47 -14.71
N ASP A 93 -9.16 -11.27 -14.38
CA ASP A 93 -9.37 -10.67 -13.07
C ASP A 93 -10.79 -10.12 -12.94
N LEU A 94 -11.30 -10.05 -11.71
CA LEU A 94 -12.63 -9.52 -11.42
C LEU A 94 -12.55 -8.02 -11.09
N VAL A 95 -13.37 -7.23 -11.77
CA VAL A 95 -13.50 -5.78 -11.60
C VAL A 95 -14.94 -5.45 -11.26
N PHE A 96 -15.15 -4.69 -10.18
CA PHE A 96 -16.49 -4.27 -9.78
C PHE A 96 -17.12 -3.40 -10.86
N ASP A 97 -18.35 -3.74 -11.26
CA ASP A 97 -19.09 -2.98 -12.26
C ASP A 97 -19.75 -1.76 -11.63
N LYS A 98 -19.32 -0.58 -12.06
CA LYS A 98 -19.84 0.72 -11.59
C LYS A 98 -21.31 0.95 -11.97
N ASN A 99 -21.85 0.21 -12.95
CA ASN A 99 -23.27 0.24 -13.26
C ASN A 99 -24.13 -0.27 -12.10
N ASN A 100 -23.56 -1.13 -11.24
CA ASN A 100 -24.22 -1.64 -10.03
C ASN A 100 -24.13 -0.67 -8.84
N GLY A 101 -23.67 0.56 -9.07
CA GLY A 101 -23.56 1.61 -8.05
C GLY A 101 -22.15 1.74 -7.47
N ILE A 102 -22.08 2.11 -6.20
CA ILE A 102 -20.83 2.33 -5.47
C ILE A 102 -20.51 1.06 -4.66
N ALA A 103 -19.31 0.53 -4.83
CA ALA A 103 -18.85 -0.60 -4.04
C ALA A 103 -18.85 -0.25 -2.53
N PRO A 104 -19.42 -1.11 -1.67
CA PRO A 104 -19.27 -0.98 -0.23
C PRO A 104 -17.79 -0.96 0.17
N ILE A 105 -17.48 -0.31 1.29
CA ILE A 105 -16.09 -0.09 1.72
C ILE A 105 -15.30 -1.40 1.90
N ASP A 106 -15.98 -2.47 2.33
CA ASP A 106 -15.38 -3.79 2.57
C ASP A 106 -15.33 -4.66 1.30
N LEU A 107 -16.03 -4.25 0.22
CA LEU A 107 -16.03 -4.99 -1.03
C LEU A 107 -14.89 -4.49 -1.93
N PRO A 108 -13.97 -5.38 -2.36
CA PRO A 108 -12.88 -4.95 -3.22
C PRO A 108 -13.39 -4.51 -4.59
N THR A 109 -12.81 -3.43 -5.13
CA THR A 109 -13.12 -2.96 -6.49
C THR A 109 -12.37 -3.73 -7.57
N TYR A 110 -11.26 -4.38 -7.19
CA TYR A 110 -10.44 -5.21 -8.06
C TYR A 110 -9.99 -6.45 -7.28
N TYR A 111 -10.13 -7.62 -7.90
CA TYR A 111 -9.66 -8.88 -7.35
C TYR A 111 -8.93 -9.69 -8.41
N LYS A 112 -7.66 -9.97 -8.13
CA LYS A 112 -6.82 -10.81 -8.97
C LYS A 112 -7.23 -12.26 -8.80
N ALA A 113 -7.79 -12.85 -9.85
CA ALA A 113 -8.19 -14.24 -9.82
C ALA A 113 -6.95 -15.16 -9.71
N PRO A 114 -6.98 -16.21 -8.88
CA PRO A 114 -5.91 -17.19 -8.85
C PRO A 114 -5.83 -17.93 -10.19
N ILE A 115 -4.61 -18.21 -10.66
CA ILE A 115 -4.33 -18.87 -11.94
C ILE A 115 -4.97 -20.27 -12.01
N SER A 116 -5.27 -20.88 -10.87
CA SER A 116 -5.91 -22.20 -10.74
C SER A 116 -7.44 -22.21 -10.88
N ALA A 117 -8.06 -21.11 -11.29
CA ALA A 117 -9.51 -21.00 -11.48
C ALA A 117 -9.96 -21.01 -12.95
N LEU A 118 -9.07 -21.40 -13.88
CA LEU A 118 -9.38 -21.70 -15.28
C LEU A 118 -9.48 -23.20 -15.51
#